data_AF-A0A1D2J6Y8-F1
#
_entry.id   AF-A0A1D2J6Y8-F1
#
_cell.length_a   1.000
_cell.length_b   1.000
_cell.length_c   1.000
_cell.angle_alpha   90.00
_cell.angle_beta   90.00
_cell.angle_gamma   90.00
#
_symmetry.space_group_name_H-M   'P 1'
#
loop_
_entity.id
_entity.type
_entity.pdbx_description
1 polymer ?
#
loop_
_entity_poly.entity_id
_entity_poly.type
_entity_poly.pdbx_seq_one_letter_code
_entity_poly.pdbx_strand_id
1 'polypeptide(L)'
;MTKTLSPETISAHINRIISRWPIDHVRPSSVSIQTYLKTRIPTAPAISPSASQPQTQQHHRRLSASGINALYSLLENRYDRLYPLPQNLRYPRSSPSHYDDVLREFKEAPERGWLKRMVKKIKGAFRFR
;
A
#
# COMPACT_ATOMS: atom_id res chain seq x y z
N MET A 1 -12.73 -0.07 27.26
CA MET A 1 -13.46 -1.20 26.62
C MET A 1 -13.17 -1.17 25.13
N THR A 2 -12.40 -2.12 24.60
CA THR A 2 -12.17 -2.24 23.15
C THR A 2 -13.41 -2.86 22.51
N LYS A 3 -14.19 -2.07 21.76
CA LYS A 3 -15.39 -2.57 21.06
C LYS A 3 -14.96 -3.62 20.03
N THR A 4 -15.39 -4.87 20.23
CA THR A 4 -15.17 -5.96 19.27
C THR A 4 -16.21 -5.84 18.15
N LEU A 5 -15.77 -5.85 16.90
CA LEU A 5 -16.64 -5.76 15.73
C LEU A 5 -17.06 -7.18 15.28
N SER A 6 -18.26 -7.32 14.74
CA SER A 6 -18.72 -8.58 14.14
C SER A 6 -17.88 -8.91 12.89
N PRO A 7 -17.70 -10.19 12.55
CA PRO A 7 -16.91 -10.60 11.38
C PRO A 7 -17.49 -10.05 10.06
N GLU A 8 -18.81 -9.91 9.95
CA GLU A 8 -19.49 -9.33 8.78
C GLU A 8 -19.23 -7.83 8.66
N THR A 9 -19.26 -7.09 9.77
CA THR A 9 -18.91 -5.66 9.76
C THR A 9 -17.44 -5.48 9.38
N ILE A 10 -16.54 -6.34 9.87
CA ILE A 10 -15.12 -6.33 9.50
C ILE A 10 -14.94 -6.57 8.01
N SER A 11 -15.61 -7.57 7.42
CA SER A 11 -15.50 -7.85 5.98
C SER A 11 -16.00 -6.69 5.14
N ALA A 12 -17.12 -6.07 5.52
CA ALA A 12 -17.66 -4.88 4.85
C ALA A 12 -16.68 -3.71 4.88
N HIS A 13 -16.06 -3.43 6.04
CA HIS A 13 -15.04 -2.39 6.15
C HIS A 13 -13.81 -2.68 5.30
N ILE A 14 -13.30 -3.91 5.34
CA ILE A 14 -12.15 -4.34 4.52
C ILE A 14 -12.45 -4.14 3.04
N ASN A 15 -13.61 -4.59 2.56
CA ASN A 15 -14.01 -4.45 1.16
C ASN A 15 -14.10 -2.97 0.74
N ARG A 16 -14.66 -2.11 1.60
CA ARG A 16 -14.71 -0.66 1.37
C ARG A 16 -13.32 -0.03 1.34
N ILE A 17 -12.40 -0.48 2.20
CA ILE A 17 -11.02 0.02 2.23
C ILE A 17 -10.30 -0.41 0.94
N ILE A 18 -10.41 -1.68 0.55
CA ILE A 18 -9.78 -2.21 -0.67
C ILE A 18 -10.24 -1.44 -1.90
N SER A 19 -11.54 -1.14 -2.04
CA SER A 19 -12.06 -0.45 -3.23
C SER A 19 -11.61 1.01 -3.34
N ARG A 20 -11.23 1.64 -2.24
CA ARG A 20 -10.76 3.03 -2.18
C ARG A 20 -9.26 3.15 -2.07
N TRP A 21 -8.56 2.05 -1.81
CA TRP A 21 -7.13 2.08 -1.55
C TRP A 21 -6.38 2.50 -2.82
N PRO A 22 -5.45 3.47 -2.75
CA PRO A 22 -4.72 3.93 -3.92
C PRO A 22 -3.90 2.80 -4.54
N ILE A 23 -3.72 2.88 -5.86
CA ILE A 23 -2.86 1.96 -6.61
C ILE A 23 -1.41 2.34 -6.33
N ASP A 24 -0.60 1.34 -6.00
CA ASP A 24 0.84 1.50 -5.78
C ASP A 24 1.60 0.89 -6.97
N HIS A 25 2.22 1.74 -7.77
CA HIS A 25 2.99 1.32 -8.95
C HIS A 25 4.40 0.83 -8.60
N VAL A 26 4.88 1.08 -7.38
CA VAL A 26 6.24 0.73 -6.95
C VAL A 26 6.27 -0.68 -6.39
N ARG A 27 5.23 -1.09 -5.67
CA ARG A 27 5.17 -2.42 -5.05
C ARG A 27 4.60 -3.47 -6.03
N PRO A 28 5.20 -4.68 -6.10
CA PRO A 28 4.62 -5.79 -6.83
C PRO A 28 3.22 -6.14 -6.32
N SER A 29 2.34 -6.57 -7.22
CA SER A 29 0.94 -6.92 -6.91
C SER A 29 0.80 -8.01 -5.84
N SER A 30 1.77 -8.92 -5.77
CA SER A 30 1.84 -10.00 -4.78
C SER A 30 1.98 -9.50 -3.33
N VAL A 31 2.61 -8.34 -3.12
CA VAL A 31 2.85 -7.74 -1.79
C VAL A 31 2.01 -6.48 -1.58
N SER A 32 0.99 -6.28 -2.41
CA SER A 32 0.12 -5.10 -2.29
C SER A 32 -0.74 -5.16 -1.03
N ILE A 33 -1.09 -3.99 -0.50
CA ILE A 33 -1.99 -3.87 0.66
C ILE A 33 -3.35 -4.49 0.34
N GLN A 34 -3.83 -4.33 -0.89
CA GLN A 34 -5.10 -4.91 -1.33
C GLN A 34 -5.05 -6.44 -1.26
N THR A 35 -3.95 -7.06 -1.76
CA THR A 35 -3.73 -8.51 -1.65
C THR A 35 -3.69 -8.95 -0.19
N TYR A 36 -2.93 -8.23 0.65
CA TYR A 36 -2.87 -8.50 2.08
C TYR A 36 -4.26 -8.44 2.73
N LEU A 37 -5.02 -7.37 2.49
CA LEU A 37 -6.35 -7.17 3.09
C LEU A 37 -7.35 -8.23 2.63
N LYS A 38 -7.29 -8.69 1.38
CA LYS A 38 -8.12 -9.80 0.89
C LYS A 38 -7.91 -11.07 1.72
N THR A 39 -6.68 -11.38 2.13
CA THR A 39 -6.40 -12.55 2.99
C THR A 39 -6.91 -12.41 4.42
N ARG A 40 -7.32 -11.20 4.83
CA ARG A 40 -7.82 -10.89 6.18
C ARG A 40 -9.35 -10.83 6.24
N ILE A 41 -10.04 -11.04 5.12
CA ILE A 41 -11.49 -11.18 5.10
C ILE A 41 -11.84 -12.49 5.83
N PRO A 42 -12.70 -12.45 6.87
CA PRO A 42 -13.14 -13.67 7.54
C PRO A 42 -13.91 -14.56 6.56
N THR A 43 -13.31 -15.65 6.12
CA THR A 43 -14.03 -16.74 5.45
C THR A 43 -14.73 -17.58 6.53
N ALA A 44 -15.93 -18.10 6.23
CA ALA A 44 -16.62 -19.05 7.11
C ALA A 44 -15.66 -20.21 7.47
N PRO A 45 -15.80 -20.85 8.65
CA PRO A 45 -14.88 -21.89 9.06
C PRO A 45 -14.97 -23.04 8.05
N ALA A 46 -13.93 -23.18 7.21
CA ALA A 46 -13.69 -24.41 6.51
C ALA A 46 -13.45 -25.47 7.60
N ILE A 47 -14.32 -26.47 7.65
CA ILE A 47 -14.14 -27.68 8.44
C ILE A 47 -12.92 -28.38 7.85
N SER A 48 -11.72 -28.01 8.30
CA SER A 48 -10.49 -28.73 8.02
C SER A 48 -10.01 -29.35 9.34
N PRO A 49 -10.07 -30.68 9.49
CA PRO A 49 -9.67 -31.37 10.71
C PRO A 49 -8.15 -31.53 10.68
N SER A 50 -7.40 -30.53 11.12
CA SER A 50 -5.95 -30.68 11.33
C SER A 50 -5.44 -29.70 12.38
N ALA A 51 -5.25 -30.25 13.58
CA ALA A 51 -4.22 -29.90 14.56
C ALA A 51 -4.13 -28.44 15.04
N SER A 52 -4.63 -28.22 16.26
CA SER A 52 -3.88 -27.57 17.35
C SER A 52 -3.02 -26.35 16.99
N GLN A 53 -3.61 -25.32 16.38
CA GLN A 53 -2.97 -24.00 16.37
C GLN A 53 -3.36 -23.24 17.65
N PRO A 54 -2.40 -22.72 18.43
CA PRO A 54 -2.71 -21.98 19.65
C PRO A 54 -3.62 -20.77 19.32
N GLN A 55 -4.64 -20.54 20.15
CA GLN A 55 -5.66 -19.49 19.95
C GLN A 55 -5.07 -18.08 19.72
N THR A 56 -3.82 -17.84 20.12
CA THR A 56 -3.06 -16.62 19.84
C THR A 56 -2.80 -16.37 18.35
N GLN A 57 -2.67 -17.41 17.51
CA GLN A 57 -2.43 -17.25 16.07
C GLN A 57 -3.70 -16.87 15.29
N GLN A 58 -4.88 -17.29 15.77
CA GLN A 58 -6.15 -16.92 15.13
C GLN A 58 -6.48 -15.43 15.29
N HIS A 59 -6.08 -14.82 16.41
CA HIS A 59 -6.21 -13.38 16.64
C HIS A 59 -5.37 -12.55 15.66
N HIS A 60 -4.18 -13.02 15.25
CA HIS A 60 -3.33 -12.32 14.27
C HIS A 60 -3.87 -12.42 12.84
N ARG A 61 -4.74 -13.40 12.55
CA ARG A 61 -5.37 -13.55 11.23
C ARG A 61 -6.51 -12.57 11.01
N ARG A 62 -7.15 -12.06 12.07
CA ARG A 62 -8.28 -11.12 11.99
C ARG A 62 -7.82 -9.70 12.31
N LEU A 63 -8.26 -8.74 11.50
CA LEU A 63 -7.99 -7.33 11.78
C LEU A 63 -8.79 -6.88 13.02
N SER A 64 -8.11 -6.21 13.96
CA SER A 64 -8.76 -5.59 15.10
C SER A 64 -9.54 -4.33 14.69
N ALA A 65 -10.48 -3.91 15.53
CA ALA A 65 -11.22 -2.66 15.32
C ALA A 65 -10.28 -1.44 15.25
N SER A 66 -9.23 -1.40 16.08
CA SER A 66 -8.21 -0.35 16.03
C SER A 66 -7.41 -0.38 14.74
N GLY A 67 -7.09 -1.56 14.20
CA GLY A 67 -6.42 -1.72 12.91
C GLY A 67 -7.26 -1.17 11.76
N ILE A 68 -8.56 -1.43 11.74
CA ILE A 68 -9.50 -0.87 10.74
C ILE A 68 -9.55 0.65 10.84
N ASN A 69 -9.62 1.21 12.05
CA ASN A 69 -9.61 2.66 12.25
C ASN A 69 -8.28 3.30 11.80
N ALA A 70 -7.16 2.62 12.05
CA ALA A 70 -5.86 3.06 11.56
C ALA A 70 -5.81 3.08 10.02
N LEU A 71 -6.36 2.05 9.36
CA LEU A 71 -6.47 2.00 7.90
C LEU A 71 -7.32 3.14 7.35
N TYR A 72 -8.45 3.48 7.98
CA TYR A 72 -9.23 4.65 7.58
C TYR A 72 -8.47 5.96 7.78
N SER A 73 -7.74 6.09 8.89
CA SER A 73 -6.92 7.28 9.17
C SER A 73 -5.83 7.48 8.11
N LEU A 74 -5.23 6.39 7.61
CA LEU A 74 -4.28 6.41 6.51
C LEU A 74 -4.97 6.75 5.17
N LEU A 75 -6.10 6.12 4.87
CA LEU A 75 -6.85 6.34 3.63
C LEU A 75 -7.31 7.80 3.48
N GLU A 76 -7.68 8.44 4.58
CA GLU A 76 -8.11 9.85 4.63
C GLU A 76 -6.94 10.84 4.63
N ASN A 77 -5.70 10.36 4.54
CA ASN A 77 -4.47 11.17 4.70
C ASN A 77 -4.50 12.02 5.98
N ARG A 78 -5.04 11.48 7.08
CA ARG A 78 -5.24 12.25 8.33
C ARG A 78 -3.91 12.78 8.88
N TYR A 79 -2.85 11.99 8.80
CA TYR A 79 -1.54 12.37 9.33
C TYR A 79 -0.82 13.44 8.49
N ASP A 80 -1.10 13.51 7.19
CA ASP A 80 -0.59 14.58 6.33
C ASP A 80 -1.19 15.93 6.73
N ARG A 81 -2.49 15.95 7.09
CA ARG A 81 -3.18 17.14 7.58
C ARG A 81 -2.77 17.54 9.00
N LEU A 82 -2.56 16.54 9.86
CA LEU A 82 -2.16 16.78 11.25
C LEU A 82 -0.70 17.24 11.38
N TYR A 83 0.17 16.75 10.50
CA TYR A 83 1.60 17.01 10.53
C TYR A 83 2.09 17.49 9.15
N PRO A 84 1.71 18.71 8.74
CA PRO A 84 2.08 19.22 7.43
C PRO A 84 3.59 19.36 7.31
N LEU A 85 4.15 18.77 6.24
CA LEU A 85 5.58 18.87 5.95
C LEU A 85 5.90 20.20 5.27
N PRO A 86 7.02 20.85 5.61
CA PRO A 86 7.38 22.12 5.01
C PRO A 86 7.82 21.90 3.56
N GLN A 87 7.44 22.80 2.65
CA GLN A 87 7.64 22.61 1.21
C GLN A 87 9.11 22.42 0.80
N ASN A 88 10.04 23.08 1.51
CA ASN A 88 11.48 22.96 1.28
C ASN A 88 12.04 21.56 1.54
N LEU A 89 11.35 20.71 2.32
CA LEU A 89 11.73 19.31 2.52
C LEU A 89 11.45 18.49 1.27
N ARG A 90 10.31 18.74 0.61
CA ARG A 90 9.95 18.11 -0.67
C ARG A 90 10.65 18.77 -1.85
N TYR A 91 11.03 20.04 -1.74
CA TYR A 91 11.60 20.83 -2.81
C TYR A 91 12.92 21.46 -2.37
N PRO A 92 14.01 20.67 -2.33
CA PRO A 92 15.31 21.18 -1.89
C PRO A 92 15.84 22.21 -2.89
N ARG A 93 16.54 23.25 -2.38
CA ARG A 93 17.09 24.35 -3.21
C ARG A 93 18.05 23.85 -4.31
N SER A 94 18.78 22.76 -4.05
CA SER A 94 19.71 22.17 -5.01
C SER A 94 19.02 21.49 -6.19
N SER A 95 17.79 21.01 -6.02
CA SER A 95 17.02 20.37 -7.09
C SER A 95 15.52 20.43 -6.78
N PRO A 96 14.85 21.53 -7.17
CA PRO A 96 13.44 21.73 -6.87
C PRO A 96 12.50 20.73 -7.56
N SER A 97 12.91 20.06 -8.65
CA SER A 97 12.07 19.06 -9.33
C SER A 97 12.32 17.61 -8.89
N HIS A 98 13.28 17.38 -7.98
CA HIS A 98 13.82 16.05 -7.70
C HIS A 98 12.75 14.99 -7.42
N TYR A 99 11.88 15.23 -6.42
CA TYR A 99 10.90 14.24 -6.00
C TYR A 99 9.74 14.09 -7.00
N ASP A 100 9.44 15.12 -7.79
CA ASP A 100 8.43 15.03 -8.86
C ASP A 100 8.96 14.21 -10.04
N ASP A 101 10.24 14.36 -10.38
CA ASP A 101 10.93 13.52 -11.36
C ASP A 101 11.01 12.06 -10.92
N VAL A 102 11.32 11.82 -9.64
CA VAL A 102 11.31 10.48 -9.04
C VAL A 102 9.90 9.86 -9.08
N LEU A 103 8.86 10.61 -8.72
CA LEU A 103 7.48 10.11 -8.75
C LEU A 103 7.02 9.79 -10.18
N ARG A 104 7.41 10.61 -11.14
CA ARG A 104 7.16 10.38 -12.57
C ARG A 104 7.87 9.13 -13.06
N GLU A 105 9.14 8.96 -12.71
CA GLU A 105 9.92 7.77 -13.03
C GLU A 105 9.25 6.51 -12.48
N PHE A 106 8.75 6.54 -11.24
CA PHE A 106 8.04 5.41 -10.64
C PHE A 106 6.70 5.09 -11.30
N LYS A 107 5.93 6.09 -11.74
CA LYS A 107 4.69 5.86 -12.50
C LYS A 107 4.97 5.25 -13.87
N GLU A 108 6.04 5.68 -14.53
CA GLU A 108 6.37 5.24 -15.87
C GLU A 108 7.18 3.92 -15.90
N ALA A 109 7.89 3.55 -14.83
CA ALA A 109 8.77 2.38 -14.80
C ALA A 109 8.08 1.02 -15.10
N PRO A 110 6.85 0.74 -14.62
CA PRO A 110 6.14 -0.52 -14.93
C PRO A 110 5.79 -0.62 -16.41
N GLU A 111 5.32 0.50 -16.99
CA GLU A 111 4.88 0.60 -18.39
C GLU A 111 6.04 0.79 -19.38
N ARG A 112 7.25 1.09 -18.89
CA ARG A 112 8.45 1.20 -19.71
C ARG A 112 8.89 -0.18 -20.16
N GLY A 113 8.39 -0.58 -21.31
CA GLY A 113 8.90 -1.71 -22.09
C GLY A 113 10.41 -1.64 -22.25
N TRP A 114 11.04 -2.80 -22.37
CA TRP A 114 12.50 -3.01 -22.51
C TRP A 114 13.17 -2.06 -23.54
N LEU A 115 12.44 -1.72 -24.61
CA LEU A 115 12.87 -0.78 -25.66
C LEU A 115 13.15 0.65 -25.16
N LYS A 116 12.32 1.22 -24.28
CA LYS A 116 12.54 2.58 -23.73
C LYS A 116 13.79 2.65 -22.83
N ARG A 117 14.11 1.55 -22.13
CA ARG A 117 15.34 1.42 -21.33
C ARG A 117 16.57 1.39 -22.22
N MET A 118 16.48 0.70 -23.36
CA MET A 118 17.54 0.63 -24.36
C MET A 118 17.81 2.00 -25.00
N VAL A 119 16.77 2.73 -25.41
CA VAL A 119 16.90 4.08 -26.01
C VAL A 119 17.51 5.09 -25.03
N LYS A 120 17.11 5.08 -23.75
CA LYS A 120 17.74 5.96 -22.74
C LYS A 120 19.21 5.62 -22.51
N LYS A 121 19.57 4.33 -22.51
CA LYS A 121 20.97 3.89 -22.38
C LYS A 121 21.82 4.35 -23.56
N ILE A 122 21.28 4.27 -24.78
CA ILE A 122 21.91 4.78 -26.00
C ILE A 122 22.06 6.32 -25.91
N LYS A 123 21.00 7.05 -25.57
CA LYS A 123 21.04 8.52 -25.46
C LYS A 123 22.00 9.02 -24.37
N GLY A 124 22.13 8.30 -23.26
CA GLY A 124 23.09 8.60 -22.21
C GLY A 124 24.55 8.38 -22.64
N ALA A 125 24.81 7.34 -23.43
CA ALA A 125 26.13 7.06 -24.00
C ALA A 125 26.56 8.14 -25.02
N PHE A 126 25.63 8.67 -25.80
CA PHE A 126 25.88 9.79 -26.72
C PHE A 126 26.05 11.15 -26.05
N ARG A 127 25.81 11.27 -24.73
CA ARG A 127 26.01 12.53 -23.98
C ARG A 127 27.42 12.68 -23.39
N PHE A 128 28.29 11.68 -23.60
CA PHE A 128 29.70 11.68 -23.22
C PHE A 128 30.65 11.73 -24.43
N ARG A 129 30.23 12.40 -25.50
CA ARG A 129 31.13 12.86 -26.57
C ARG A 129 30.99 14.36 -26.74
#